data_AF-A0A6F8SKH9-F1
#
_entry.id   AF-A0A6F8SKH9-F1
#
_cell.length_a   1.000
_cell.length_b   1.000
_cell.length_c   1.000
_cell.angle_alpha   90.00
_cell.angle_beta   90.00
_cell.angle_gamma   90.00
#
_symmetry.space_group_name_H-M   'P 1'
#
loop_
_entity.id
_entity.type
_entity.pdbx_description
1 polymer ?
#
loop_
_entity_poly.entity_id
_entity_poly.type
_entity_poly.pdbx_seq_one_letter_code
_entity_poly.pdbx_strand_id
1 'polypeptide(L)' 'MESPRVLPEAGDRVRFEFDGNLISGTVFVVDPRGGGVCFGICPSCDVRADDGTLHKHVPINEVEPLSVEQR' A
#
# COMPACT_ATOMS: atom_id res chain seq x y z
N MET A 1 -22.98 -3.08 4.21
CA MET A 1 -22.11 -3.67 5.25
C MET A 1 -20.71 -3.53 4.68
N GLU A 2 -19.94 -2.54 5.15
CA GLU A 2 -18.57 -2.40 4.66
C GLU A 2 -17.76 -3.55 5.25
N SER A 3 -17.19 -4.40 4.40
CA SER A 3 -16.21 -5.40 4.86
C SER A 3 -15.12 -4.65 5.64
N PRO A 4 -14.66 -5.16 6.79
CA PRO A 4 -13.53 -4.57 7.47
C PRO A 4 -12.38 -4.54 6.46
N ARG A 5 -11.96 -3.34 6.04
CA ARG A 5 -10.80 -3.20 5.16
C ARG A 5 -9.63 -3.75 5.96
N VAL A 6 -9.13 -4.91 5.53
CA VAL A 6 -7.92 -5.51 6.11
C VAL A 6 -6.80 -4.52 5.84
N LEU A 7 -6.14 -4.06 6.90
CA LEU A 7 -4.98 -3.19 6.74
C LEU A 7 -3.87 -4.01 6.06
N PRO A 8 -3.19 -3.47 5.05
CA PRO A 8 -2.08 -4.16 4.43
C PRO A 8 -0.96 -4.37 5.46
N GLU A 9 -0.32 -5.53 5.39
CA GLU A 9 0.84 -5.90 6.20
C GLU A 9 2.11 -5.93 5.33
N ALA A 10 3.28 -5.82 5.97
CA ALA A 10 4.54 -5.97 5.26
C ALA A 10 4.64 -7.39 4.67
N GLY A 11 4.94 -7.47 3.37
CA GLY A 11 4.93 -8.72 2.60
C GLY A 11 3.66 -8.94 1.77
N ASP A 12 2.58 -8.19 2.01
CA ASP A 12 1.37 -8.30 1.21
C ASP A 12 1.62 -7.86 -0.23
N ARG A 13 1.02 -8.61 -1.16
CA ARG A 13 0.89 -8.18 -2.56
C ARG A 13 -0.26 -7.20 -2.66
N VAL A 14 0.01 -6.06 -3.27
CA VAL A 14 -0.98 -4.99 -3.41
C VAL A 14 -0.91 -4.35 -4.77
N ARG A 15 -1.98 -3.63 -5.12
CA ARG A 15 -2.03 -2.71 -6.26
C ARG A 15 -2.55 -1.34 -5.83
N PHE A 16 -2.10 -0.29 -6.51
CA PHE A 16 -2.54 1.09 -6.31
C PHE A 16 -2.37 1.89 -7.61
N GLU A 17 -3.03 3.04 -7.71
CA GLU A 17 -2.87 3.95 -8.86
C GLU A 17 -1.82 5.03 -8.55
N PHE A 18 -0.95 5.32 -9.51
CA PHE A 18 0.02 6.42 -9.44
C PHE A 18 0.25 7.02 -10.82
N ASP A 19 0.01 8.32 -10.96
CA ASP A 19 0.14 9.06 -12.23
C ASP A 19 -0.65 8.41 -13.39
N GLY A 20 -1.87 7.95 -13.10
CA GLY A 20 -2.74 7.26 -14.06
C GLY A 20 -2.33 5.83 -14.42
N ASN A 21 -1.29 5.29 -13.78
CA ASN A 21 -0.81 3.92 -13.99
C ASN A 21 -1.18 3.05 -12.80
N LEU A 22 -1.62 1.82 -13.08
CA LEU A 22 -1.85 0.82 -12.05
C LEU A 22 -0.53 0.11 -11.72
N ILE A 23 -0.05 0.28 -10.50
CA ILE A 23 1.21 -0.28 -10.01
C ILE A 23 0.90 -1.48 -9.13
N SER A 24 1.61 -2.60 -9.36
CA SER A 24 1.59 -3.76 -8.48
C SER A 24 2.93 -3.92 -7.78
N GLY A 25 2.90 -4.39 -6.55
CA GLY A 25 4.11 -4.56 -5.76
C GLY A 25 3.88 -5.27 -4.45
N THR A 26 4.92 -5.26 -3.64
CA THR A 26 4.91 -5.82 -2.29
C THR A 26 5.09 -4.71 -1.26
N VAL A 27 4.24 -4.73 -0.24
CA VAL A 27 4.34 -3.79 0.89
C VAL A 27 5.67 -4.03 1.62
N PHE A 28 6.48 -2.98 1.71
CA PHE A 28 7.79 -3.02 2.34
C PHE A 28 7.72 -2.56 3.81
N VAL A 29 7.01 -1.47 4.08
CA VAL A 29 6.82 -0.90 5.42
C VAL A 29 5.41 -0.34 5.52
N VAL A 30 4.79 -0.48 6.70
CA VAL A 30 3.48 0.13 7.01
C VAL A 30 3.69 1.18 8.08
N ASP A 31 3.15 2.38 7.85
CA ASP A 31 3.06 3.45 8.83
C ASP A 31 1.59 3.69 9.20
N PRO A 32 1.08 3.01 10.25
CA PRO A 32 -0.32 3.12 10.65
C PRO A 32 -0.63 4.46 11.35
N ARG A 33 0.40 5.19 11.81
CA ARG A 33 0.23 6.49 12.48
C ARG A 33 0.19 7.63 11.47
N GLY A 34 0.71 7.41 10.27
CA GLY A 34 0.79 8.42 9.22
C GLY A 34 1.81 9.48 9.57
N GLY A 35 3.04 9.26 9.12
CA GLY A 35 4.20 9.94 9.65
C GLY A 35 5.18 10.37 8.56
N GLY A 36 4.82 11.44 7.86
CA GLY A 36 5.81 12.48 7.59
C GLY A 36 5.65 13.56 8.65
N VAL A 37 6.73 14.03 9.26
CA VAL A 37 6.74 15.20 10.18
C VAL A 37 6.02 16.43 9.56
N CYS A 38 5.83 16.43 8.23
CA CYS A 38 5.33 17.55 7.44
C CYS A 38 3.89 17.40 6.87
N PHE A 39 3.19 16.25 7.00
CA PHE A 39 1.96 16.01 6.20
C PHE A 39 0.74 15.45 6.97
N GLY A 40 0.64 15.69 8.28
CA GLY A 40 -0.54 15.28 9.06
C GLY A 40 -0.68 13.76 9.25
N ILE A 41 -1.80 13.32 9.82
CA ILE A 41 -2.08 11.90 10.14
C ILE A 41 -2.71 11.25 8.90
N CYS A 42 -1.87 10.62 8.05
CA CYS A 42 -2.32 9.82 6.91
C CYS A 42 -1.67 8.42 6.95
N PRO A 43 -2.38 7.39 7.46
CA PRO A 43 -1.89 6.02 7.46
C PRO A 43 -1.48 5.60 6.05
N SER A 44 -0.25 5.13 5.90
CA SER A 44 0.36 4.88 4.60
C SER A 44 1.26 3.66 4.63
N CYS A 45 1.70 3.22 3.47
CA CYS A 45 2.73 2.21 3.35
C CYS A 45 3.74 2.57 2.25
N ASP A 46 4.94 2.00 2.35
CA ASP A 46 5.91 2.00 1.27
C ASP A 46 5.75 0.69 0.50
N VAL A 47 5.65 0.77 -0.83
CA VAL A 47 5.47 -0.37 -1.72
C VAL A 47 6.66 -0.49 -2.65
N ARG A 48 7.28 -1.67 -2.69
CA ARG A 48 8.28 -2.01 -3.71
C ARG A 48 7.55 -2.59 -4.92
N ALA A 49 7.52 -1.83 -6.00
CA ALA A 49 6.90 -2.23 -7.26
C ALA A 49 7.68 -3.35 -7.96
N ASP A 50 7.00 -4.05 -8.87
CA ASP A 50 7.55 -5.19 -9.62
C ASP A 50 8.72 -4.81 -10.54
N ASP A 51 8.78 -3.55 -10.96
CA ASP A 51 9.90 -2.98 -11.73
C ASP A 51 11.12 -2.61 -10.85
N GLY A 52 11.01 -2.77 -9.53
CA GLY A 52 12.03 -2.44 -8.55
C GLY A 52 11.94 -1.03 -7.94
N THR A 53 11.03 -0.18 -8.43
CA THR A 53 10.81 1.19 -7.91
C THR A 53 10.23 1.13 -6.50
N LEU A 54 10.70 2.01 -5.60
CA LEU A 54 10.14 2.16 -4.26
C LEU A 54 9.19 3.36 -4.21
N HIS A 55 7.89 3.09 -4.15
CA HIS A 55 6.87 4.10 -3.93
C HIS A 55 6.69 4.28 -2.43
N LYS A 56 6.83 5.53 -1.97
CA LYS A 56 6.75 5.87 -0.56
C LYS A 56 5.45 6.56 -0.24
N HIS A 57 4.98 6.38 0.99
CA HIS A 57 3.81 7.10 1.51
C HIS A 57 2.55 6.92 0.63
N VAL A 58 2.29 5.68 0.18
CA VAL A 58 1.05 5.34 -0.51
C VAL A 58 -0.08 5.27 0.52
N PRO A 59 -1.17 6.05 0.41
CA PRO A 59 -2.26 6.03 1.38
C PRO A 59 -2.90 4.64 1.48
N ILE A 60 -3.06 4.11 2.69
CA ILE A 60 -3.59 2.74 2.89
C ILE A 60 -4.98 2.55 2.26
N ASN A 61 -5.79 3.60 2.22
CA ASN A 61 -7.14 3.58 1.63
C ASN A 61 -7.17 3.54 0.09
N GLU A 62 -6.03 3.76 -0.57
CA GLU A 62 -5.83 3.70 -2.02
C GLU A 62 -5.12 2.41 -2.47
N VAL A 63 -4.77 1.56 -1.50
CA VAL A 63 -4.12 0.28 -1.73
C VAL A 63 -5.16 -0.83 -1.70
N GLU A 64 -5.14 -1.67 -2.72
CA GLU A 64 -5.99 -2.86 -2.81
C GLU A 64 -5.14 -4.13 -2.66
N PRO A 65 -5.49 -5.04 -1.75
CA PRO A 65 -4.78 -6.31 -1.62
C PRO A 65 -5.02 -7.17 -2.86
N LEU A 66 -3.94 -7.70 -3.42
CA LEU A 66 -3.99 -8.75 -4.43
C LEU A 66 -4.06 -10.08 -3.69
N SER A 67 -5.23 -10.71 -3.68
CA SER A 67 -5.39 -12.04 -3.13
C SER A 67 -4.40 -12.99 -3.79
N VAL A 68 -3.56 -13.64 -2.98
CA VAL A 68 -2.77 -14.78 -3.45
C VAL A 68 -3.78 -15.89 -3.69
N GLU A 69 -4.09 -16.22 -4.95
CA GLU A 69 -4.76 -17.48 -5.25
C GLU A 69 -3.88 -18.58 -4.64
N GLN A 70 -4.34 -19.18 -3.55
CA GLN A 70 -3.68 -20.27 -2.86
C GLN A 70 -3.63 -21.44 -3.86
N ARG A 71 -2.46 -21.69 -4.42
CA ARG A 71 -2.19 -22.82 -5.32
C ARG A 71 -1.85 -24.08 -4.52
#